data_AF-A0A2V6GI04-F1
#
_entry.id   AF-A0A2V6GI04-F1
#
_cell.length_a   1.000
_cell.length_b   1.000
_cell.length_c   1.000
_cell.angle_alpha   90.00
_cell.angle_beta   90.00
_cell.angle_gamma   90.00
#
_symmetry.space_group_name_H-M   'P 1'
#
loop_
_entity.id
_entity.type
_entity.pdbx_description
1 polymer ?
#
loop_
_entity_poly.entity_id
_entity_poly.type
_entity_poly.pdbx_seq_one_letter_code
_entity_poly.pdbx_strand_id
1 'polypeptide(L)'
;ASAIKAGTVYSGAGQFDGAHRTFVLQPNGQIDNAQGYRNLIVARNKDGSPVYLRDVAEVRQSVQDERLSRTFWVRGFNPPGSVVVLAVSRQAGANAVEVASSVKALFPEIRASLPGSITLVPVFDRSQSIVDSVHDVQWTLTIAFLLVVMVIYVFLGR
;
A
#
# COMPACT_ATOMS: atom_id res chain seq x y z
N ALA A 1 -1.72 29.19 -8.40
CA ALA A 1 -0.96 28.31 -7.48
C ALA A 1 -0.84 28.89 -6.07
N SER A 2 -0.37 30.14 -5.91
CA SER A 2 -0.26 30.82 -4.60
C SER A 2 -1.58 30.86 -3.82
N ALA A 3 -2.69 31.21 -4.47
CA ALA A 3 -4.01 31.27 -3.85
C ALA A 3 -4.49 29.91 -3.29
N ILE A 4 -4.18 28.80 -3.96
CA ILE A 4 -4.51 27.45 -3.51
C ILE A 4 -3.69 27.09 -2.26
N LYS A 5 -2.38 27.39 -2.28
CA LYS A 5 -1.48 27.15 -1.14
C LYS A 5 -1.87 27.99 0.09
N ALA A 6 -2.31 29.22 -0.12
CA ALA A 6 -2.76 30.11 0.96
C ALA A 6 -4.18 29.79 1.44
N GLY A 7 -4.98 29.08 0.65
CA GLY A 7 -6.36 28.74 0.95
C GLY A 7 -6.54 27.58 1.92
N THR A 8 -5.51 26.75 2.10
CA THR A 8 -5.48 25.65 3.07
C THR A 8 -4.39 25.94 4.10
N VAL A 9 -4.79 26.29 5.32
CA VAL A 9 -3.84 26.69 6.38
C VAL A 9 -4.10 25.87 7.64
N TYR A 10 -3.03 25.29 8.16
CA TYR A 10 -3.01 24.66 9.48
C TYR A 10 -2.36 25.64 10.46
N SER A 11 -3.18 26.44 11.15
CA SER A 11 -2.72 27.40 12.16
C SER A 11 -3.45 27.20 13.48
N GLY A 12 -2.74 27.37 14.59
CA GLY A 12 -3.38 27.42 15.91
C GLY A 12 -4.02 28.77 16.13
N ALA A 13 -5.24 28.81 16.68
CA ALA A 13 -5.88 30.07 17.09
C ALA A 13 -5.65 30.42 18.57
N GLY A 14 -4.76 29.69 19.25
CA GLY A 14 -4.44 29.90 20.66
C GLY A 14 -5.50 29.33 21.60
N GLN A 15 -5.63 29.94 22.77
CA GLN A 15 -6.61 29.55 23.78
C GLN A 15 -7.23 30.78 24.43
N PHE A 16 -8.45 30.63 24.91
CA PHE A 16 -9.21 31.62 25.65
C PHE A 16 -9.38 31.16 27.09
N ASP A 17 -8.81 31.91 28.04
CA ASP A 17 -8.90 31.61 29.46
C ASP A 17 -10.11 32.31 30.09
N GLY A 18 -11.08 31.53 30.57
CA GLY A 18 -12.17 31.99 31.42
C GLY A 18 -11.89 31.76 32.90
N ALA A 19 -12.70 32.34 33.78
CA ALA A 19 -12.49 32.33 35.24
C ALA A 19 -12.28 30.94 35.88
N HIS A 20 -12.85 29.89 35.27
CA HIS A 20 -12.74 28.50 35.77
C HIS A 20 -12.38 27.47 34.70
N ARG A 21 -12.12 27.89 33.45
CA ARG A 21 -11.82 26.98 32.33
C ARG A 21 -11.09 27.68 31.19
N THR A 22 -10.15 26.95 30.60
CA THR A 22 -9.45 27.32 29.37
C THR A 22 -10.11 26.63 28.18
N PHE A 23 -10.36 27.37 27.11
CA PHE A 23 -10.87 26.87 25.85
C PHE A 23 -9.78 26.96 24.79
N VAL A 24 -9.39 25.83 24.20
CA VAL A 24 -8.46 25.82 23.07
C VAL A 24 -9.24 26.14 21.79
N LEU A 25 -8.76 27.12 21.02
CA LEU A 25 -9.35 27.51 19.76
C LEU A 25 -8.67 26.74 18.63
N GLN A 26 -9.45 25.91 17.93
CA GLN A 26 -8.96 25.09 16.81
C GLN A 26 -9.70 25.49 15.54
N PRO A 27 -9.15 26.40 14.72
CA PRO A 27 -9.78 26.83 13.49
C PRO A 27 -9.66 25.69 12.47
N ASN A 28 -10.77 25.35 11.81
CA ASN A 28 -10.77 24.37 10.74
C ASN A 28 -10.41 25.05 9.40
N GLY A 29 -9.12 25.36 9.21
CA GLY A 29 -8.61 26.08 8.04
C GLY A 29 -8.12 25.17 6.91
N GLN A 30 -8.16 23.85 7.08
CA GLN A 30 -7.68 22.88 6.10
C GLN A 30 -8.82 22.42 5.19
N ILE A 31 -8.52 22.28 3.90
CA ILE A 31 -9.50 21.83 2.90
C ILE A 31 -9.18 20.39 2.50
N ASP A 32 -10.04 19.46 2.91
CA ASP A 32 -9.80 18.02 2.76
C ASP A 32 -10.50 17.39 1.53
N ASN A 33 -11.40 18.12 0.88
CA ASN A 33 -12.20 17.59 -0.22
C ASN A 33 -12.31 18.58 -1.39
N ALA A 34 -12.57 18.04 -2.58
CA ALA A 34 -12.76 18.83 -3.80
C ALA A 34 -13.85 19.92 -3.67
N GLN A 35 -14.92 19.67 -2.91
CA GLN A 35 -16.00 20.66 -2.75
C GLN A 35 -15.54 21.90 -1.99
N GLY A 36 -14.69 21.75 -0.98
CA GLY A 36 -14.08 22.88 -0.28
C GLY A 36 -13.16 23.68 -1.20
N TYR A 37 -12.41 23.01 -2.07
CA TYR A 37 -11.59 23.69 -3.08
C TYR A 37 -12.42 24.46 -4.10
N ARG A 38 -13.61 23.98 -4.49
CA ARG A 38 -14.51 24.72 -5.42
C ARG A 38 -14.92 26.08 -4.89
N ASN A 39 -15.12 26.17 -3.57
CA ASN A 39 -15.53 27.40 -2.89
C ASN A 39 -14.33 28.26 -2.44
N LEU A 40 -13.11 27.90 -2.82
CA LEU A 40 -11.93 28.70 -2.53
C LEU A 40 -11.92 29.97 -3.37
N ILE A 41 -11.78 31.13 -2.73
CA ILE A 41 -11.63 32.42 -3.41
C ILE A 41 -10.19 32.54 -3.92
N VAL A 42 -10.03 32.71 -5.24
CA VAL A 42 -8.70 32.77 -5.89
C VAL A 42 -8.30 34.18 -6.31
N ALA A 43 -9.28 35.07 -6.51
CA ALA A 43 -9.07 36.46 -6.83
C ALA A 43 -10.27 37.30 -6.39
N ARG A 44 -10.12 38.61 -6.42
CA ARG A 44 -11.23 39.57 -6.30
C ARG A 44 -11.20 40.48 -7.51
N ASN A 45 -12.36 40.75 -8.10
CA ASN A 45 -12.51 41.71 -9.19
C ASN A 45 -12.28 43.14 -8.69
N LYS A 46 -12.12 44.08 -9.64
CA LYS A 46 -12.00 45.51 -9.35
C LYS A 46 -13.19 46.05 -8.54
N ASP A 47 -14.36 45.45 -8.74
CA ASP A 47 -15.61 45.79 -8.05
C ASP A 47 -15.75 45.08 -6.69
N GLY A 48 -14.72 44.36 -6.22
CA GLY A 48 -14.68 43.67 -4.93
C GLY A 48 -15.35 42.28 -4.90
N SER A 49 -16.03 41.88 -5.97
CA SER A 49 -16.68 40.57 -6.09
C SER A 49 -15.65 39.42 -6.05
N PRO A 50 -15.91 38.35 -5.29
CA PRO A 50 -15.00 37.21 -5.19
C PRO A 50 -15.07 36.37 -6.46
N VAL A 51 -13.90 35.92 -6.93
CA VAL A 51 -13.76 34.90 -7.98
C VAL A 51 -13.40 33.59 -7.29
N TYR A 52 -14.23 32.57 -7.47
CA TYR A 52 -14.02 31.26 -6.89
C TYR A 52 -13.20 30.37 -7.82
N LEU A 53 -12.53 29.35 -7.27
CA LEU A 53 -11.77 28.39 -8.06
C LEU A 53 -12.64 27.68 -9.10
N ARG A 54 -13.91 27.38 -8.75
CA ARG A 54 -14.89 26.80 -9.67
C ARG A 54 -15.21 27.68 -10.89
N ASP A 55 -14.97 28.99 -10.81
CA ASP A 55 -15.25 29.92 -11.90
C ASP A 55 -14.15 29.90 -12.96
N VAL A 56 -12.96 29.37 -12.63
CA VAL A 56 -11.76 29.40 -13.48
C VAL A 56 -11.13 28.02 -13.72
N ALA A 57 -11.53 27.00 -12.97
CA ALA A 57 -10.97 25.65 -13.05
C ALA A 57 -12.02 24.59 -12.71
N GLU A 58 -11.84 23.40 -13.28
CA GLU A 58 -12.63 22.24 -12.90
C GLU A 58 -11.99 21.53 -11.70
N VAL A 59 -12.75 21.40 -10.62
CA VAL A 59 -12.28 20.72 -9.40
C VAL A 59 -13.00 19.37 -9.28
N ARG A 60 -12.25 18.29 -9.45
CA ARG A 60 -12.74 16.91 -9.35
C ARG A 60 -12.12 16.20 -8.15
N GLN A 61 -12.93 15.40 -7.46
CA GLN A 61 -12.44 14.42 -6.50
C GLN A 61 -12.10 13.16 -7.28
N SER A 62 -10.83 12.82 -7.38
CA SER A 62 -10.39 11.65 -8.11
C SER A 62 -9.12 11.07 -7.51
N VAL A 63 -8.66 9.96 -8.09
CA VAL A 63 -7.36 9.37 -7.77
C VAL A 63 -6.23 10.29 -8.27
N GLN A 64 -5.06 10.17 -7.65
CA GLN A 64 -3.89 10.99 -8.00
C GLN A 64 -3.51 10.89 -9.49
N ASP A 65 -3.77 9.74 -10.11
CA ASP A 65 -3.53 9.53 -11.53
C ASP A 65 -4.60 8.62 -12.12
N GLU A 66 -5.51 9.23 -12.89
CA GLU A 66 -6.59 8.54 -13.61
C GLU A 66 -6.08 7.78 -14.85
N ARG A 67 -4.89 8.15 -15.36
CA ARG A 67 -4.31 7.54 -16.57
C ARG A 67 -3.61 6.22 -16.26
N LEU A 68 -3.30 5.98 -14.99
CA LEU A 68 -2.81 4.69 -14.49
C LEU A 68 -3.95 3.67 -14.44
N SER A 69 -4.54 3.32 -15.60
CA SER A 69 -5.20 2.04 -15.75
C SER A 69 -4.11 0.95 -15.75
N ARG A 70 -3.73 0.51 -14.55
CA ARG A 70 -2.81 -0.62 -14.42
C ARG A 70 -3.56 -1.89 -14.81
N THR A 71 -3.54 -2.21 -16.09
CA THR A 71 -3.97 -3.52 -16.56
C THR A 71 -2.85 -4.49 -16.24
N PHE A 72 -3.01 -5.23 -15.15
CA PHE A 72 -2.05 -6.26 -14.75
C PHE A 72 -2.60 -7.63 -15.17
N TRP A 73 -1.82 -8.34 -15.98
CA TRP A 73 -2.20 -9.65 -16.50
C TRP A 73 -1.49 -10.74 -15.71
N VAL A 74 -2.26 -11.67 -15.16
CA VAL A 74 -1.74 -12.86 -14.49
C VAL A 74 -2.34 -14.08 -15.18
N ARG A 75 -1.47 -15.02 -15.57
CA ARG A 75 -1.90 -16.27 -16.22
C ARG A 75 -2.86 -17.02 -15.29
N GLY A 76 -4.02 -17.40 -15.81
CA GLY A 76 -5.05 -18.12 -15.04
C GLY A 76 -6.03 -17.23 -14.28
N PHE A 77 -5.93 -15.90 -14.40
CA PHE A 77 -6.90 -14.95 -13.85
C PHE A 77 -7.56 -14.14 -14.97
N ASN A 78 -8.87 -13.96 -14.87
CA ASN A 78 -9.59 -13.07 -15.78
C ASN A 78 -9.19 -11.62 -15.48
N PRO A 79 -8.85 -10.79 -16.49
CA PRO A 79 -8.44 -9.41 -16.25
C PRO A 79 -9.57 -8.63 -15.54
N PRO A 80 -9.35 -8.15 -14.30
CA PRO A 80 -10.34 -7.35 -13.60
C PRO A 80 -10.38 -5.93 -14.19
N GLY A 81 -11.46 -5.20 -13.93
CA GLY A 81 -11.63 -3.82 -14.40
C GLY A 81 -10.63 -2.81 -13.80
N SER A 82 -9.96 -3.16 -12.69
CA SER A 82 -8.91 -2.36 -12.07
C SER A 82 -7.97 -3.25 -11.24
N VAL A 83 -6.66 -2.95 -11.23
CA VAL A 83 -5.66 -3.66 -10.42
C VAL A 83 -4.84 -2.69 -9.59
N VAL A 84 -4.66 -3.04 -8.31
CA VAL A 84 -3.69 -2.41 -7.42
C VAL A 84 -2.58 -3.41 -7.12
N VAL A 85 -1.33 -2.99 -7.35
CA VAL A 85 -0.15 -3.80 -7.05
C VAL A 85 0.44 -3.34 -5.73
N LEU A 86 0.50 -4.25 -4.76
CA LEU A 86 1.17 -4.03 -3.49
C LEU A 86 2.52 -4.74 -3.50
N ALA A 87 3.60 -3.97 -3.43
CA ALA A 87 4.94 -4.51 -3.27
C ALA A 87 5.28 -4.64 -1.78
N VAL A 88 5.59 -5.86 -1.35
CA VAL A 88 6.07 -6.11 0.02
C VAL A 88 7.57 -6.35 -0.03
N SER A 89 8.31 -5.55 0.75
CA SER A 89 9.74 -5.71 0.93
C SER A 89 10.05 -6.12 2.36
N ARG A 90 10.97 -7.08 2.51
CA ARG A 90 11.54 -7.40 3.82
C ARG A 90 12.48 -6.27 4.26
N GLN A 91 12.60 -6.07 5.56
CA GLN A 91 13.64 -5.20 6.12
C GLN A 91 15.03 -5.78 5.88
N ALA A 92 16.05 -4.92 5.84
CA ALA A 92 17.43 -5.35 5.74
C ALA A 92 17.80 -6.25 6.93
N GLY A 93 18.52 -7.35 6.67
CA GLY A 93 18.86 -8.35 7.69
C GLY A 93 17.75 -9.35 8.05
N ALA A 94 16.49 -9.11 7.68
CA ALA A 94 15.40 -10.04 7.96
C ALA A 94 15.43 -11.28 7.05
N ASN A 95 14.99 -12.43 7.57
CA ASN A 95 14.87 -13.68 6.83
C ASN A 95 13.72 -13.59 5.80
N ALA A 96 14.03 -13.84 4.52
CA ALA A 96 13.05 -13.72 3.45
C ALA A 96 11.92 -14.77 3.53
N VAL A 97 12.22 -15.99 3.96
CA VAL A 97 11.25 -17.09 4.05
C VAL A 97 10.28 -16.86 5.20
N GLU A 98 10.81 -16.44 6.35
CA GLU A 98 10.01 -16.12 7.55
C GLU A 98 9.10 -14.90 7.33
N VAL A 99 9.61 -13.85 6.67
CA VAL A 99 8.79 -12.69 6.33
C VAL A 99 7.69 -13.08 5.34
N ALA A 100 8.01 -13.87 4.31
CA ALA A 100 7.03 -14.32 3.34
C ALA A 100 5.95 -15.21 3.97
N SER A 101 6.31 -16.11 4.89
CA SER A 101 5.34 -16.94 5.60
C SER A 101 4.43 -16.11 6.50
N SER A 102 4.99 -15.13 7.21
CA SER A 102 4.23 -14.20 8.06
C SER A 102 3.24 -13.37 7.24
N VAL A 103 3.66 -12.87 6.08
CA VAL A 103 2.78 -12.12 5.16
C VAL A 103 1.64 -13.01 4.65
N LYS A 104 1.93 -14.25 4.25
CA LYS A 104 0.91 -15.21 3.80
C LYS A 104 -0.08 -15.57 4.92
N ALA A 105 0.39 -15.64 6.17
CA ALA A 105 -0.48 -15.92 7.32
C ALA A 105 -1.55 -14.84 7.54
N LEU A 106 -1.31 -13.61 7.08
CA LEU A 106 -2.28 -12.51 7.15
C LEU A 106 -3.31 -12.54 6.01
N PHE A 107 -3.09 -13.32 4.95
CA PHE A 107 -3.98 -13.33 3.79
C PHE A 107 -5.44 -13.71 4.11
N PRO A 108 -5.72 -14.70 4.99
CA PRO A 108 -7.11 -15.03 5.35
C PRO A 108 -7.84 -13.85 6.01
N GLU A 109 -7.17 -13.13 6.91
CA GLU A 109 -7.74 -11.97 7.60
C GLU A 109 -8.00 -10.79 6.63
N ILE A 110 -7.03 -10.52 5.74
CA ILE A 110 -7.19 -9.51 4.70
C ILE A 110 -8.34 -9.89 3.76
N ARG A 111 -8.44 -11.16 3.36
CA ARG A 111 -9.55 -11.62 2.50
C ARG A 111 -10.90 -11.50 3.18
N ALA A 112 -10.98 -11.67 4.49
CA ALA A 112 -12.23 -11.51 5.25
C ALA A 112 -12.68 -10.05 5.38
N SER A 113 -11.73 -9.10 5.39
CA SER A 113 -12.05 -7.66 5.46
C SER A 113 -12.34 -7.01 4.10
N LEU A 114 -11.99 -7.70 3.00
CA LEU A 114 -12.25 -7.20 1.65
C LEU A 114 -13.69 -7.48 1.19
N PRO A 115 -14.33 -6.54 0.47
CA PRO A 115 -15.58 -6.80 -0.24
C PRO A 115 -15.42 -7.97 -1.22
N GLY A 116 -16.48 -8.78 -1.40
CA GLY A 116 -16.44 -9.96 -2.28
C GLY A 116 -16.16 -9.68 -3.77
N SER A 117 -16.18 -8.41 -4.18
CA SER A 117 -15.76 -7.98 -5.52
C SER A 117 -14.25 -7.87 -5.70
N ILE A 118 -13.45 -7.96 -4.62
CA ILE A 118 -11.99 -7.82 -4.65
C ILE A 118 -11.33 -9.19 -4.46
N THR A 119 -10.43 -9.55 -5.37
CA THR A 119 -9.64 -10.79 -5.28
C THR A 119 -8.17 -10.47 -5.01
N LEU A 120 -7.62 -11.06 -3.94
CA LEU A 120 -6.21 -10.93 -3.59
C LEU A 120 -5.40 -12.11 -4.16
N VAL A 121 -4.52 -11.82 -5.11
CA VAL A 121 -3.70 -12.80 -5.82
C VAL A 121 -2.20 -12.55 -5.56
N PRO A 122 -1.46 -13.50 -4.97
CA PRO A 122 -0.01 -13.43 -4.92
C PRO A 122 0.56 -13.64 -6.32
N VAL A 123 1.32 -12.68 -6.81
CA VAL A 123 1.89 -12.70 -8.17
C VAL A 123 3.34 -13.19 -8.17
N PHE A 124 4.14 -12.75 -7.21
CA PHE A 124 5.57 -13.02 -7.17
C PHE A 124 6.05 -13.17 -5.73
N ASP A 125 6.71 -14.29 -5.44
CA ASP A 125 7.27 -14.60 -4.13
C ASP A 125 8.70 -15.12 -4.28
N ARG A 126 9.67 -14.31 -3.84
CA ARG A 126 11.09 -14.67 -3.89
C ARG A 126 11.47 -15.77 -2.90
N SER A 127 10.68 -16.00 -1.84
CA SER A 127 11.00 -17.02 -0.86
C SER A 127 10.87 -18.44 -1.41
N GLN A 128 10.04 -18.66 -2.43
CA GLN A 128 9.83 -19.97 -3.04
C GLN A 128 11.13 -20.56 -3.59
N SER A 129 11.88 -19.79 -4.37
CA SER A 129 13.18 -20.25 -4.90
C SER A 129 14.17 -20.68 -3.82
N ILE A 130 14.13 -20.05 -2.63
CA ILE A 130 14.96 -20.44 -1.48
C ILE A 130 14.48 -21.78 -0.91
N VAL A 131 13.17 -21.92 -0.69
CA VAL A 131 12.58 -23.15 -0.14
C VAL A 131 12.81 -24.33 -1.07
N ASP A 132 12.61 -24.14 -2.38
CA ASP A 132 12.81 -25.16 -3.40
C ASP A 132 14.28 -25.60 -3.46
N SER A 133 15.22 -24.64 -3.41
CA SER A 133 16.66 -24.96 -3.39
C SER A 133 17.06 -25.77 -2.15
N VAL A 134 16.50 -25.44 -0.99
CA VAL A 134 16.74 -26.20 0.25
C VAL A 134 16.18 -27.62 0.15
N HIS A 135 14.99 -27.77 -0.44
CA HIS A 135 14.38 -29.08 -0.66
C HIS A 135 15.22 -29.95 -1.58
N ASP A 136 15.71 -29.40 -2.69
CA ASP A 136 16.58 -30.11 -3.64
C ASP A 136 17.89 -30.56 -2.98
N VAL A 137 18.49 -29.71 -2.14
CA VAL A 137 19.69 -30.07 -1.37
C VAL A 137 19.38 -31.21 -0.38
N GLN A 138 18.27 -31.13 0.36
CA GLN A 138 17.86 -32.20 1.29
C GLN A 138 17.64 -33.53 0.57
N TRP A 139 17.02 -33.50 -0.61
CA TRP A 139 16.80 -34.70 -1.42
C TRP A 139 18.13 -35.31 -1.89
N THR A 140 19.03 -34.47 -2.40
CA THR A 140 20.36 -34.89 -2.85
C THR A 140 21.17 -35.50 -1.70
N LEU A 141 21.15 -34.88 -0.51
CA LEU A 141 21.83 -35.41 0.68
C LEU A 141 21.26 -36.76 1.10
N THR A 142 19.94 -36.94 1.03
CA THR A 142 19.29 -38.21 1.38
C THR A 142 19.72 -39.32 0.42
N ILE A 143 19.72 -39.06 -0.88
CA ILE A 143 20.20 -40.02 -1.89
C ILE A 143 21.68 -40.34 -1.65
N ALA A 144 22.52 -39.32 -1.46
CA ALA A 144 23.94 -39.53 -1.21
C ALA A 144 24.19 -40.38 0.04
N PHE A 145 23.46 -40.12 1.13
CA PHE A 145 23.54 -40.90 2.36
C PHE A 145 23.17 -42.37 2.13
N LEU A 146 22.04 -42.63 1.46
CA LEU A 146 21.60 -44.01 1.16
C LEU A 146 22.60 -44.75 0.27
N LEU A 147 23.15 -44.07 -0.74
CA LEU A 147 24.17 -44.65 -1.62
C LEU A 147 25.44 -45.01 -0.86
N VAL A 148 25.89 -44.15 0.06
CA VAL A 148 27.07 -44.44 0.90
C VAL A 148 26.82 -45.66 1.78
N VAL A 149 25.67 -45.75 2.45
CA VAL A 149 25.31 -46.90 3.28
C VAL A 149 25.27 -48.18 2.45
N MET A 150 24.69 -48.12 1.25
CA MET A 150 24.63 -49.26 0.33
C MET A 150 26.03 -49.73 -0.10
N VAL A 151 26.92 -48.81 -0.45
CA VAL A 151 28.30 -49.13 -0.85
C VAL A 151 29.07 -49.76 0.30
N ILE A 152 28.99 -49.22 1.52
CA ILE A 152 29.65 -49.80 2.71
C ILE A 152 29.18 -51.24 2.93
N TYR A 153 27.88 -51.50 2.85
CA TYR A 153 27.33 -52.85 3.00
C TYR A 153 27.88 -53.82 1.95
N VAL A 154 27.99 -53.40 0.70
CA VAL A 154 28.52 -54.24 -0.41
C VAL A 154 30.00 -54.60 -0.22
N PHE A 155 30.82 -53.67 0.28
CA PHE A 155 32.27 -53.89 0.42
C PHE A 155 32.70 -54.49 1.76
N LEU A 156 31.99 -54.18 2.86
CA LEU A 156 32.34 -54.60 4.22
C LEU A 156 31.49 -55.77 4.75
N GLY A 157 30.38 -56.09 4.07
CA GLY A 157 29.51 -57.22 4.39
C GLY A 157 30.02 -58.59 3.90
N ARG A 158 31.32 -58.72 3.64
CA ARG A 158 32.02 -59.99 3.38
C ARG A 158 33.20 -60.13 4.32
#